data_AF-A0A969ZQP0-F1
#
_entry.id   AF-A0A969ZQP0-F1
#
_cell.length_a   1.000
_cell.length_b   1.000
_cell.length_c   1.000
_cell.angle_alpha   90.00
_cell.angle_beta   90.00
_cell.angle_gamma   90.00
#
_symmetry.space_group_name_H-M   'P 1'
#
loop_
_entity.id
_entity.type
_entity.pdbx_description
1 polymer ?
#
loop_
_entity_poly.entity_id
_entity_poly.type
_entity_poly.pdbx_seq_one_letter_code
_entity_poly.pdbx_strand_id
1 'polypeptide(L)'
;MDKTNYDNNCRKQQTSLEEDNSESESNLSGHSRKEIKPKEKAKYELLERILDKDNMNLAYKRVKANKGAAGIDGITTEELLDHLKENKEKILGQIRVRKYKPKPVKR
;
A
#
# COMPACT_ATOMS: atom_id res chain seq x y z
N MET A 1 -32.34 6.10 7.69
CA MET A 1 -31.53 5.38 6.69
C MET A 1 -30.25 6.18 6.57
N ASP A 2 -29.29 5.83 7.41
CA ASP A 2 -28.32 6.79 7.90
C ASP A 2 -27.04 6.71 7.08
N LYS A 3 -26.62 7.86 6.57
CA LYS A 3 -25.39 8.06 5.82
C LYS A 3 -24.24 8.12 6.82
N THR A 4 -23.39 7.09 6.87
CA THR A 4 -22.17 7.13 7.68
C THR A 4 -21.04 7.79 6.89
N ASN A 5 -20.74 9.01 7.32
CA ASN A 5 -19.60 9.83 6.95
C ASN A 5 -18.30 9.14 7.40
N TYR A 6 -17.37 8.87 6.48
CA TYR A 6 -16.05 8.32 6.81
C TYR A 6 -15.05 9.47 6.84
N ASP A 7 -15.02 10.17 7.99
CA ASP A 7 -14.09 11.26 8.26
C ASP A 7 -12.67 10.72 8.47
N ASN A 8 -11.75 11.34 7.73
CA ASN A 8 -10.32 11.14 7.79
C ASN A 8 -9.76 11.48 9.18
N ASN A 9 -9.38 10.47 9.96
CA ASN A 9 -8.67 10.68 11.23
C ASN A 9 -7.17 10.90 10.97
N CYS A 10 -6.83 12.15 10.68
CA CYS A 10 -5.48 12.70 10.76
C CYS A 10 -5.10 12.82 12.25
N ARG A 11 -4.23 11.90 12.66
CA ARG A 11 -3.61 11.72 13.98
C ARG A 11 -3.19 13.05 14.62
N LYS A 12 -4.08 13.65 15.42
CA LYS A 12 -3.71 14.51 16.54
C LYS A 12 -3.63 13.64 17.78
N GLN A 13 -2.44 13.44 18.31
CA GLN A 13 -2.28 13.16 19.74
C GLN A 13 -1.42 14.30 20.31
N GLN A 14 -2.01 14.95 21.29
CA GLN A 14 -1.56 16.14 21.99
C GLN A 14 -1.16 15.64 23.38
N THR A 15 0.10 15.82 23.77
CA THR A 15 0.57 15.64 25.15
C THR A 15 0.65 17.02 25.79
N SER A 16 -0.14 17.25 26.84
CA SER A 16 -0.20 18.46 27.65
C SER A 16 0.62 18.31 28.94
N LEU A 17 0.89 19.46 29.59
CA LEU A 17 1.65 19.73 30.84
C LEU A 17 3.08 20.21 30.51
N GLU A 18 3.51 21.46 30.69
CA GLU A 18 3.03 22.65 31.42
C GLU A 18 3.57 23.91 30.72
N GLU A 19 2.90 25.05 30.91
CA GLU A 19 3.27 26.36 30.37
C GLU A 19 4.34 27.02 31.25
N ASP A 20 5.47 27.42 30.67
CA ASP A 20 6.29 28.53 31.16
C ASP A 20 6.95 29.24 29.96
N ASN A 21 6.65 30.53 29.83
CA ASN A 21 7.16 31.43 28.79
C ASN A 21 8.65 31.75 29.01
N SER A 22 9.49 31.45 28.02
CA SER A 22 10.71 32.23 27.77
C SER A 22 11.04 32.22 26.29
N GLU A 23 10.97 33.38 25.66
CA GLU A 23 11.45 33.65 24.32
C GLU A 23 12.90 33.15 24.15
N SER A 24 13.14 32.31 23.15
CA SER A 24 14.44 32.28 22.48
C SER A 24 14.28 31.68 21.08
N GLU A 25 14.46 32.53 20.07
CA GLU A 25 14.73 32.06 18.72
C GLU A 25 16.07 31.31 18.69
N SER A 26 16.09 30.12 18.10
CA SER A 26 17.31 29.57 17.49
C SER A 26 17.01 28.56 16.38
N ASN A 27 17.02 29.08 15.15
CA ASN A 27 17.61 28.51 13.93
C ASN A 27 17.40 27.03 13.54
N LEU A 28 16.71 26.88 12.41
CA LEU A 28 17.13 26.14 11.21
C LEU A 28 17.64 24.69 11.37
N SER A 29 16.75 23.73 11.07
CA SER A 29 17.13 22.55 10.30
C SER A 29 16.16 22.37 9.15
N GLY A 30 16.41 23.12 8.07
CA GLY A 30 15.76 22.98 6.78
C GLY A 30 15.92 21.57 6.25
N HIS A 31 14.93 20.72 6.51
CA HIS A 31 14.75 19.51 5.75
C HIS A 31 14.26 19.93 4.38
N SER A 32 15.20 20.17 3.48
CA SER A 32 14.96 20.45 2.07
C SER A 32 13.95 19.43 1.55
N ARG A 33 12.69 19.84 1.42
CA ARG A 33 11.62 19.03 0.84
C ARG A 33 12.02 18.79 -0.60
N LYS A 34 12.72 17.68 -0.86
CA LYS A 34 13.07 17.28 -2.22
C LYS A 34 11.76 17.15 -2.97
N GLU A 35 11.48 18.13 -3.83
CA GLU A 35 10.28 18.12 -4.66
C GLU A 35 10.33 16.85 -5.51
N ILE A 36 9.38 15.94 -5.27
CA ILE A 36 9.25 14.74 -6.09
C ILE A 36 8.93 15.22 -7.50
N LYS A 37 9.78 14.88 -8.48
CA LYS A 37 9.58 15.28 -9.87
C LYS A 37 8.17 14.85 -10.31
N PRO A 38 7.42 15.66 -11.07
CA PRO A 38 6.02 15.36 -11.42
C PRO A 38 5.81 13.96 -12.01
N LYS A 39 6.78 13.49 -12.81
CA LYS A 39 6.79 12.14 -13.42
C LYS A 39 6.95 11.02 -12.39
N GLU A 40 7.67 11.24 -11.30
CA GLU A 40 7.81 10.26 -10.22
C GLU A 40 6.54 10.22 -9.36
N LYS A 41 5.95 11.39 -9.08
CA LYS A 41 4.68 11.48 -8.35
C LYS A 41 3.58 10.68 -9.06
N ALA A 42 3.42 10.85 -10.36
CA ALA A 42 2.45 10.09 -11.16
C ALA A 42 2.69 8.57 -11.16
N LYS A 43 3.97 8.13 -11.12
CA LYS A 43 4.31 6.70 -11.02
C LYS A 43 3.93 6.10 -9.66
N TYR A 44 4.15 6.84 -8.58
CA TYR A 44 3.73 6.40 -7.25
C TYR A 44 2.20 6.35 -7.14
N GLU A 45 1.50 7.35 -7.68
CA GLU A 45 0.03 7.37 -7.71
C GLU A 45 -0.54 6.16 -8.47
N LEU A 46 0.01 5.84 -9.64
CA LEU A 46 -0.40 4.64 -10.38
C LEU A 46 -0.15 3.35 -9.61
N LEU A 47 1.01 3.25 -8.94
CA LEU A 47 1.35 2.07 -8.15
C LEU A 47 0.36 1.86 -7.00
N GLU A 48 0.02 2.93 -6.27
CA GLU A 48 -0.98 2.85 -5.20
C GLU A 48 -2.36 2.44 -5.74
N ARG A 49 -2.77 2.95 -6.91
CA ARG A 49 -4.03 2.52 -7.57
C ARG A 49 -4.01 1.05 -7.98
N ILE A 50 -2.86 0.53 -8.41
CA ILE A 50 -2.72 -0.90 -8.71
C ILE A 50 -2.85 -1.72 -7.42
N LEU A 51 -2.26 -1.26 -6.32
CA LEU A 51 -2.26 -1.95 -5.03
C LEU A 51 -3.52 -1.72 -4.18
N ASP A 52 -4.47 -0.94 -4.69
CA ASP A 52 -5.76 -0.69 -4.05
C ASP A 52 -6.51 -2.00 -3.77
N LYS A 53 -7.13 -2.08 -2.60
CA LYS A 53 -7.90 -3.23 -2.12
C LYS A 53 -8.99 -3.61 -3.12
N ASP A 54 -9.69 -2.63 -3.68
CA ASP A 54 -10.81 -2.90 -4.61
C ASP A 54 -10.31 -3.45 -5.94
N ASN A 55 -9.21 -2.89 -6.45
CA ASN A 55 -8.56 -3.39 -7.67
C ASN A 55 -8.03 -4.82 -7.45
N MET A 56 -7.40 -5.08 -6.32
CA MET A 56 -6.89 -6.42 -5.97
C MET A 56 -8.00 -7.45 -5.84
N ASN A 57 -9.13 -7.08 -5.25
CA ASN A 57 -10.31 -7.96 -5.16
C ASN A 57 -10.89 -8.26 -6.54
N LEU A 58 -10.95 -7.26 -7.43
CA LEU A 58 -11.39 -7.45 -8.81
C LEU A 58 -10.43 -8.39 -9.57
N ALA A 59 -9.12 -8.22 -9.40
CA ALA A 59 -8.11 -9.08 -10.00
C ALA A 59 -8.26 -10.53 -9.53
N TYR A 60 -8.42 -10.75 -8.21
CA TYR A 60 -8.67 -12.08 -7.65
C TYR A 60 -9.90 -12.76 -8.27
N LYS A 61 -11.03 -12.03 -8.36
CA LYS A 61 -12.26 -12.56 -8.96
C LYS A 61 -12.05 -12.99 -10.42
N ARG A 62 -11.31 -12.19 -11.20
CA ARG A 62 -10.99 -12.52 -12.60
C ARG A 62 -10.10 -13.76 -12.71
N VAL A 63 -9.05 -13.85 -11.89
CA VAL A 63 -8.17 -15.04 -11.88
C VAL A 63 -8.96 -16.30 -11.54
N LYS A 64 -9.85 -16.23 -10.54
CA LYS A 64 -10.72 -17.35 -10.17
C LYS A 64 -11.69 -17.72 -11.29
N ALA A 65 -12.24 -16.73 -12.00
CA ALA A 65 -13.16 -16.96 -13.13
C ALA A 65 -12.47 -17.60 -14.35
N ASN A 66 -11.19 -17.30 -14.57
CA ASN A 66 -10.43 -17.85 -15.69
C ASN A 66 -10.15 -19.36 -15.56
N LYS A 67 -10.18 -19.92 -14.34
CA LYS A 67 -10.01 -21.36 -14.07
C LYS A 67 -8.80 -22.02 -14.78
N GLY A 68 -7.69 -21.29 -14.89
CA GLY A 68 -6.47 -21.78 -15.54
C GLY A 68 -5.75 -22.85 -14.73
N ALA A 69 -4.83 -23.57 -15.38
CA ALA A 69 -3.96 -24.55 -14.74
C ALA A 69 -2.98 -23.88 -13.75
N ALA A 70 -2.57 -24.63 -12.72
CA ALA A 70 -1.57 -24.17 -11.75
C ALA A 70 -0.21 -23.91 -12.40
N GLY A 71 0.49 -22.89 -11.90
CA GLY A 71 1.83 -22.52 -12.34
C GLY A 71 2.92 -23.46 -11.83
N ILE A 72 4.18 -22.99 -11.84
CA ILE A 72 5.33 -23.75 -11.31
C ILE A 72 5.21 -24.02 -9.80
N ASP A 73 4.41 -23.21 -9.11
CA ASP A 73 4.19 -23.30 -7.66
C ASP A 73 3.20 -24.37 -7.25
N GLY A 74 2.46 -24.94 -8.20
CA GLY A 74 1.38 -25.88 -7.91
C GLY A 74 0.13 -25.26 -7.29
N ILE A 75 0.14 -23.97 -6.91
CA ILE A 75 -1.01 -23.29 -6.31
C ILE A 75 -2.17 -23.23 -7.31
N THR A 76 -3.29 -23.84 -6.93
CA THR A 76 -4.53 -23.84 -7.72
C THR A 76 -5.36 -22.57 -7.48
N THR A 77 -6.38 -22.34 -8.31
CA THR A 77 -7.32 -21.21 -8.12
C THR A 77 -8.19 -21.36 -6.86
N GLU A 78 -8.30 -22.58 -6.33
CA GLU A 78 -9.03 -22.91 -5.10
C GLU A 78 -8.20 -22.53 -3.86
N GLU A 79 -6.91 -22.90 -3.87
CA GLU A 79 -5.95 -22.61 -2.79
C GLU A 79 -5.43 -21.16 -2.81
N LEU A 80 -5.64 -20.44 -3.91
CA LEU A 80 -5.17 -19.06 -4.10
C LEU A 80 -5.59 -18.13 -2.97
N LEU A 81 -6.81 -18.28 -2.45
CA LEU A 81 -7.31 -17.42 -1.39
C LEU A 81 -6.50 -17.55 -0.10
N ASP A 82 -6.18 -18.78 0.30
CA ASP A 82 -5.46 -19.04 1.54
C ASP A 82 -3.99 -18.63 1.42
N HIS A 83 -3.36 -18.89 0.27
CA HIS A 83 -2.03 -18.38 -0.02
C HIS A 83 -1.97 -16.84 0.06
N LEU A 84 -2.99 -16.14 -0.43
CA LEU A 84 -3.06 -14.68 -0.34
C LEU A 84 -3.26 -14.20 1.10
N LYS A 85 -4.07 -14.87 1.94
CA LYS A 85 -4.24 -14.48 3.35
C LYS A 85 -2.91 -14.48 4.11
N GLU A 86 -2.06 -15.47 3.83
CA GLU A 86 -0.77 -15.61 4.51
C GLU A 86 0.30 -14.68 3.94
N ASN A 87 0.35 -14.52 2.61
CA ASN A 87 1.50 -13.89 1.94
C ASN A 87 1.25 -12.47 1.41
N LYS A 88 0.00 -11.98 1.40
CA LYS A 88 -0.36 -10.70 0.76
C LYS A 88 0.49 -9.53 1.25
N GLU A 89 0.62 -9.33 2.56
CA GLU A 89 1.36 -8.18 3.10
C GLU A 89 2.83 -8.20 2.68
N LYS A 90 3.45 -9.39 2.66
CA LYS A 90 4.82 -9.59 2.19
C LYS A 90 4.96 -9.24 0.71
N ILE A 91 4.05 -9.72 -0.13
CA ILE A 91 4.05 -9.45 -1.58
C ILE A 91 3.85 -7.96 -1.84
N LEU A 92 2.85 -7.32 -1.21
CA LEU A 92 2.58 -5.89 -1.35
C LEU A 92 3.77 -5.04 -0.91
N GLY A 93 4.38 -5.37 0.23
CA GLY A 93 5.60 -4.71 0.72
C GLY A 93 6.72 -4.79 -0.30
N GLN A 94 7.00 -5.99 -0.84
CA GLN A 94 8.02 -6.20 -1.87
C GLN A 94 7.74 -5.43 -3.16
N ILE A 95 6.49 -5.31 -3.59
CA ILE A 95 6.11 -4.54 -4.77
C ILE A 95 6.34 -3.03 -4.53
N ARG A 96 5.93 -2.51 -3.37
CA ARG A 96 6.13 -1.08 -2.99
C ARG A 96 7.61 -0.69 -3.02
N VAL A 97 8.49 -1.54 -2.51
CA VAL A 97 9.95 -1.30 -2.52
C VAL A 97 10.64 -1.77 -3.81
N ARG A 98 9.88 -2.20 -4.82
CA ARG A 98 10.39 -2.69 -6.12
C ARG A 98 11.38 -3.86 -6.03
N LYS A 99 11.17 -4.76 -5.08
CA LYS A 99 11.97 -5.99 -4.87
C LYS A 99 11.24 -7.28 -5.19
N TYR A 100 9.95 -7.21 -5.52
CA TYR A 100 9.19 -8.38 -5.94
C TYR A 100 9.77 -8.99 -7.23
N LYS A 101 10.06 -10.29 -7.19
CA LYS A 101 10.52 -11.06 -8.35
C LYS A 101 9.43 -12.09 -8.70
N PRO A 102 8.74 -11.94 -9.84
CA PRO A 102 7.75 -12.91 -10.26
C PRO A 102 8.43 -14.25 -10.57
N LYS A 103 7.71 -15.33 -10.35
CA LYS A 103 8.19 -16.68 -10.68
C LYS A 103 8.08 -16.95 -12.18
N PRO A 104 8.94 -17.82 -12.73
CA PRO A 104 8.91 -18.16 -14.15
C PRO A 104 7.59 -18.84 -14.54
N VAL A 105 7.23 -18.72 -15.81
CA VAL A 105 6.01 -19.32 -16.39
C VAL A 105 6.28 -20.80 -16.71
N LYS A 106 5.32 -21.67 -16.38
CA LYS A 106 5.33 -23.08 -16.79
C LYS A 106 4.96 -23.16 -18.28
N ARG A 107 5.85 -23.71 -19.10
CA ARG A 107 5.68 -23.92 -20.54
C ARG A 107 5.40 -25.37 -20.86
#